data_AF-A0A7Y2SNL4-F1
#
_entry.id   AF-A0A7Y2SNL4-F1
#
_cell.length_a   1.000
_cell.length_b   1.000
_cell.length_c   1.000
_cell.angle_alpha   90.00
_cell.angle_beta   90.00
_cell.angle_gamma   90.00
#
_symmetry.space_group_name_H-M   'P 1'
#
loop_
_entity.id
_entity.type
_entity.pdbx_description
1 polymer ?
#
loop_
_entity_poly.entity_id
_entity_poly.type
_entity_poly.pdbx_seq_one_letter_code
_entity_poly.pdbx_strand_id
1 'polypeptide(L)'
;MSHEPMPLDALCADCEQQLQSFRLRSTRDTASCDAILRQAASHDEPAISTLIQISEPLVRRNCPLRQRDGIDDWAQDVLLQIVVKMRNRESPYVVKPPPPQPFVAYRAYLKITGRNLAYDQLRAEPDRSEVSIDPDQAASGNEIADPHSDLAELERLMRFEWLLERIRKPLDREIFRMRFGLHLAPDATVELLGQQGQDVTKQQVFRSVERTIRYLSTLPEMRDLFTE
;
A
#
# COMPACT_ATOMS: atom_id res chain seq x y z
N MET A 1 33.46 -11.57 21.31
CA MET A 1 34.02 -10.53 20.43
C MET A 1 32.90 -9.56 20.13
N SER A 2 32.96 -8.37 20.72
CA SER A 2 31.97 -7.32 20.51
C SER A 2 32.12 -6.81 19.08
N HIS A 3 31.21 -7.21 18.18
CA HIS A 3 31.10 -6.54 16.89
C HIS A 3 30.59 -5.14 17.18
N GLU A 4 31.47 -4.13 17.10
CA GLU A 4 31.03 -2.74 17.09
C GLU A 4 30.03 -2.56 15.93
N PRO A 5 28.86 -1.97 16.20
CA PRO A 5 27.91 -1.65 15.14
C PRO A 5 28.59 -0.69 14.16
N MET A 6 28.52 -1.02 12.86
CA MET A 6 29.05 -0.17 11.81
C MET A 6 28.42 1.24 11.89
N PRO A 7 29.21 2.32 11.78
CA PRO A 7 28.68 3.68 11.86
C PRO A 7 27.70 3.96 10.72
N LEU A 8 26.67 4.77 11.01
CA LEU A 8 25.57 5.05 10.08
C LEU A 8 26.07 5.61 8.75
N ASP A 9 27.06 6.49 8.75
CA ASP A 9 27.62 7.09 7.53
C ASP A 9 28.22 6.05 6.56
N ALA A 10 28.88 5.02 7.12
CA ALA A 10 29.40 3.91 6.31
C ALA A 10 28.26 3.04 5.76
N LEU A 11 27.23 2.79 6.57
CA LEU A 11 26.02 2.08 6.13
C LEU A 11 25.28 2.82 5.01
N CYS A 12 25.24 4.15 5.07
CA CYS A 12 24.62 5.00 4.05
C CYS A 12 25.32 4.84 2.69
N ALA A 13 26.64 5.02 2.67
CA ALA A 13 27.43 4.89 1.43
C ALA A 13 27.26 3.50 0.78
N ASP A 14 27.31 2.45 1.60
CA ASP A 14 27.12 1.08 1.12
C ASP A 14 25.68 0.83 0.64
N CYS A 15 24.66 1.34 1.36
CA CYS A 15 23.26 1.16 0.96
C CYS A 15 22.95 1.92 -0.34
N GLU A 16 23.52 3.10 -0.57
CA GLU A 16 23.39 3.81 -1.86
C GLU A 16 23.97 2.99 -3.01
N GLN A 17 25.17 2.43 -2.83
CA GLN A 17 25.82 1.58 -3.82
C GLN A 17 25.04 0.28 -4.08
N GLN A 18 24.50 -0.33 -3.02
CA GLN A 18 23.62 -1.50 -3.11
C GLN A 18 22.34 -1.17 -3.88
N LEU A 19 21.67 -0.05 -3.56
CA LEU A 19 20.45 0.38 -4.24
C LEU A 19 20.67 0.68 -5.72
N GLN A 20 21.80 1.29 -6.08
CA GLN A 20 22.19 1.48 -7.49
C GLN A 20 22.45 0.14 -8.18
N SER A 21 23.16 -0.78 -7.52
CA SER A 21 23.44 -2.12 -8.05
C SER A 21 22.17 -2.95 -8.24
N PHE A 22 21.20 -2.82 -7.33
CA PHE A 22 19.87 -3.42 -7.42
C PHE A 22 19.04 -2.90 -8.61
N ARG A 23 19.23 -1.64 -9.00
CA ARG A 23 18.57 -1.07 -10.18
C ARG A 23 19.14 -1.64 -11.47
N LEU A 24 20.41 -2.06 -11.48
CA LEU A 24 21.13 -2.52 -12.66
C LEU A 24 21.26 -4.05 -12.77
N ARG A 25 21.21 -4.79 -11.65
CA ARG A 25 21.35 -6.25 -11.56
C ARG A 25 20.44 -6.81 -10.46
N SER A 26 19.95 -8.04 -10.61
CA SER A 26 19.10 -8.71 -9.61
C SER A 26 19.84 -9.20 -8.35
N THR A 27 20.98 -8.59 -8.00
CA THR A 27 21.77 -8.96 -6.82
C THR A 27 21.05 -8.54 -5.55
N ARG A 28 20.78 -9.51 -4.66
CA ARG A 28 19.95 -9.36 -3.45
C ARG A 28 20.71 -8.90 -2.20
N ASP A 29 21.80 -8.16 -2.35
CA ASP A 29 22.58 -7.73 -1.19
C ASP A 29 21.97 -6.48 -0.54
N THR A 30 21.18 -6.70 0.51
CA THR A 30 20.50 -5.65 1.30
C THR A 30 21.15 -5.40 2.66
N ALA A 31 22.37 -5.89 2.92
CA ALA A 31 22.91 -5.95 4.28
C ALA A 31 22.96 -4.58 4.98
N SER A 32 23.32 -3.52 4.26
CA SER A 32 23.45 -2.17 4.82
C SER A 32 22.07 -1.53 5.03
N CYS A 33 21.16 -1.74 4.09
CA CYS A 33 19.77 -1.29 4.25
C CYS A 33 19.00 -2.08 5.34
N ASP A 34 19.35 -3.36 5.57
CA ASP A 34 18.86 -4.17 6.69
C ASP A 34 19.36 -3.63 8.03
N ALA A 35 20.61 -3.17 8.10
CA ALA A 35 21.19 -2.57 9.30
C ALA A 35 20.56 -1.22 9.63
N ILE A 36 20.38 -0.35 8.62
CA ILE A 36 19.66 0.94 8.76
C ILE A 36 18.23 0.70 9.25
N LEU A 37 17.52 -0.27 8.68
CA LEU A 37 16.17 -0.63 9.12
C LEU A 37 16.13 -1.10 10.58
N ARG A 38 17.12 -1.89 11.03
CA ARG A 38 17.21 -2.32 12.44
C ARG A 38 17.47 -1.17 13.39
N GLN A 39 18.37 -0.26 13.03
CA GLN A 39 18.65 0.94 13.84
C GLN A 39 17.41 1.84 13.92
N ALA A 40 16.73 2.08 12.79
CA ALA A 40 15.47 2.84 12.76
C ALA A 40 14.36 2.18 13.61
N ALA A 41 14.23 0.85 13.54
CA ALA A 41 13.28 0.09 14.36
C ALA A 41 13.60 0.11 15.86
N SER A 42 14.85 0.44 16.23
CA SER A 42 15.26 0.70 17.62
C SER A 42 15.10 2.17 18.06
N HIS A 43 14.38 2.98 17.27
CA HIS A 43 14.10 4.40 17.53
C HIS A 43 15.32 5.33 17.44
N ASP A 44 16.32 4.94 16.65
CA ASP A 44 17.44 5.82 16.29
C ASP A 44 16.96 6.88 15.28
N GLU A 45 16.85 8.13 15.73
CA GLU A 45 16.33 9.25 14.93
C GLU A 45 17.15 9.55 13.66
N PRO A 46 18.50 9.63 13.71
CA PRO A 46 19.34 9.62 12.53
C PRO A 46 19.02 8.49 11.55
N ALA A 47 18.90 7.25 12.04
CA ALA A 47 18.59 6.11 11.17
C ALA A 47 17.18 6.16 10.59
N ILE A 48 16.20 6.71 11.33
CA ILE A 48 14.84 6.97 10.81
C ILE A 48 14.92 7.98 9.66
N SER A 49 15.65 9.09 9.84
CA SER A 49 15.82 10.10 8.79
C SER A 49 16.42 9.50 7.52
N THR A 50 17.50 8.74 7.65
CA THR A 50 18.13 8.00 6.54
C THR A 50 17.17 7.02 5.88
N LEU A 51 16.40 6.26 6.68
CA LEU A 51 15.41 5.32 6.15
C LEU A 51 14.34 6.03 5.31
N ILE A 52 13.91 7.23 5.69
CA ILE A 52 12.96 8.04 4.91
C ILE A 52 13.57 8.46 3.57
N GLN A 53 14.81 8.94 3.55
CA GLN A 53 15.52 9.29 2.32
C GLN A 53 15.65 8.09 1.35
N ILE A 54 15.91 6.90 1.89
CA ILE A 54 15.93 5.65 1.12
C ILE A 54 14.54 5.27 0.60
N SER A 55 13.50 5.52 1.41
CA SER A 55 12.13 5.10 1.12
C SER A 55 11.43 5.99 0.10
N GLU A 56 11.71 7.29 0.08
CA GLU A 56 11.10 8.25 -0.83
C GLU A 56 11.14 7.81 -2.31
N PRO A 57 12.31 7.51 -2.91
CA PRO A 57 12.36 7.08 -4.31
C PRO A 57 11.67 5.73 -4.53
N LEU A 58 11.62 4.87 -3.51
CA LEU A 58 10.90 3.59 -3.59
C LEU A 58 9.39 3.80 -3.58
N VAL A 59 8.88 4.72 -2.75
CA VAL A 59 7.47 5.08 -2.68
C VAL A 59 7.02 5.71 -3.99
N ARG A 60 7.72 6.75 -4.47
CA ARG A 60 7.42 7.43 -5.76
C ARG A 60 7.37 6.45 -6.94
N ARG A 61 8.29 5.50 -7.00
CA ARG A 61 8.29 4.45 -8.05
C ARG A 61 7.03 3.57 -8.04
N ASN A 62 6.44 3.34 -6.86
CA ASN A 62 5.24 2.52 -6.71
C ASN A 62 3.97 3.38 -6.59
N CYS A 63 4.00 4.64 -7.04
CA CYS A 63 2.86 5.54 -7.02
C CYS A 63 1.72 4.98 -7.90
N PRO A 64 0.50 4.82 -7.35
CA PRO A 64 -0.67 4.45 -8.13
C PRO A 64 -0.95 5.48 -9.24
N LEU A 65 -1.44 5.02 -10.41
CA LEU A 65 -1.70 5.88 -11.57
C LEU A 65 -2.57 7.10 -11.24
N ARG A 66 -3.62 6.93 -10.43
CA ARG A 66 -4.54 8.01 -10.02
C ARG A 66 -3.92 9.05 -9.08
N GLN A 67 -2.79 8.75 -8.46
CA GLN A 67 -2.09 9.66 -7.56
C GLN A 67 -0.91 10.37 -8.24
N ARG A 68 -0.74 10.22 -9.57
CA ARG A 68 0.37 10.85 -10.29
C ARG A 68 0.32 12.37 -10.25
N ASP A 69 -0.88 12.94 -10.28
CA ASP A 69 -1.07 14.40 -10.25
C ASP A 69 -0.78 15.01 -8.87
N GLY A 70 -0.83 14.19 -7.81
CA GLY A 70 -0.52 14.55 -6.41
C GLY A 70 0.59 13.69 -5.81
N ILE A 71 1.58 13.29 -6.63
CA ILE A 71 2.59 12.29 -6.22
C ILE A 71 3.41 12.72 -5.01
N ASP A 72 3.70 14.03 -4.90
CA ASP A 72 4.49 14.57 -3.78
C ASP A 72 3.70 14.49 -2.47
N ASP A 73 2.43 14.89 -2.48
CA ASP A 73 1.56 14.85 -1.29
C ASP A 73 1.31 13.40 -0.85
N TRP A 74 0.98 12.52 -1.79
CA TRP A 74 0.80 11.10 -1.50
C TRP A 74 2.09 10.47 -0.96
N ALA A 75 3.24 10.75 -1.57
CA ALA A 75 4.51 10.21 -1.10
C ALA A 75 4.85 10.71 0.31
N GLN A 76 4.62 12.00 0.59
CA GLN A 76 4.83 12.60 1.90
C GLN A 76 3.96 11.94 2.97
N ASP A 77 2.68 11.69 2.69
CA ASP A 77 1.77 11.02 3.63
C ASP A 77 2.19 9.57 3.92
N VAL A 78 2.63 8.84 2.89
CA VAL A 78 3.18 7.49 3.08
C VAL A 78 4.40 7.54 3.99
N LEU A 79 5.35 8.43 3.71
CA LEU A 79 6.57 8.59 4.51
C LEU A 79 6.26 9.01 5.95
N LEU A 80 5.25 9.85 6.16
CA LEU A 80 4.78 10.24 7.48
C LEU A 80 4.27 9.02 8.28
N GLN A 81 3.51 8.13 7.65
CA GLN A 81 3.08 6.89 8.32
C GLN A 81 4.27 5.99 8.69
N ILE A 82 5.35 5.99 7.91
CA ILE A 82 6.58 5.27 8.25
C ILE A 82 7.24 5.90 9.48
N VAL A 83 7.38 7.22 9.52
CA VAL A 83 7.93 7.92 10.70
C VAL A 83 7.12 7.61 11.95
N VAL A 84 5.79 7.74 11.86
CA VAL A 84 4.88 7.40 12.98
C VAL A 84 5.07 5.96 13.40
N LYS A 85 5.16 5.01 12.46
CA LYS A 85 5.35 3.59 12.79
C LYS A 85 6.69 3.32 13.46
N MET A 86 7.78 3.95 13.00
CA MET A 86 9.12 3.75 13.56
C MET A 86 9.27 4.42 14.93
N ARG A 87 8.54 5.51 15.20
CA ARG A 87 8.53 6.19 16.51
C ARG A 87 7.56 5.57 17.53
N ASN A 88 6.61 4.76 17.08
CA ASN A 88 5.60 4.17 17.95
C ASN A 88 6.22 3.13 18.90
N ARG A 89 6.31 3.46 20.19
CA ARG A 89 6.84 2.57 21.24
C ARG A 89 5.83 1.55 21.75
N GLU A 90 4.53 1.84 21.62
CA GLU A 90 3.44 0.95 22.06
C GLU A 90 3.26 -0.22 21.08
N SER A 91 3.53 0.02 19.79
CA SER A 91 3.53 -0.98 18.73
C SER A 91 4.74 -0.80 17.82
N PRO A 92 5.94 -1.21 18.26
CA PRO A 92 7.16 -1.01 17.51
C PRO A 92 7.14 -1.75 16.17
N TYR A 93 7.91 -1.25 15.21
CA TYR A 93 8.18 -1.99 14.00
C TYR A 93 9.06 -3.20 14.32
N VAL A 94 8.55 -4.41 14.06
CA VAL A 94 9.28 -5.64 14.37
C VAL A 94 10.05 -6.11 13.13
N VAL A 95 11.37 -5.99 13.21
CA VAL A 95 12.28 -6.58 12.22
C VAL A 95 12.34 -8.08 12.47
N LYS A 96 11.70 -8.87 11.61
CA LYS A 96 11.71 -10.34 11.74
C LYS A 96 13.06 -10.91 11.26
N PRO A 97 13.62 -11.91 11.96
CA PRO A 97 14.81 -12.60 11.50
C PRO A 97 14.54 -13.34 10.18
N PRO A 98 15.57 -13.60 9.36
CA PRO A 98 15.42 -14.22 8.05
C PRO A 98 14.95 -15.69 8.15
N PRO A 99 14.29 -16.24 7.10
CA PRO A 99 13.82 -15.60 5.86
C PRO A 99 12.34 -15.16 5.90
N PRO A 100 11.93 -14.10 5.17
CA PRO A 100 12.68 -13.33 4.15
C PRO A 100 13.69 -12.30 4.70
N GLN A 101 14.57 -11.77 3.83
CA GLN A 101 15.48 -10.64 4.15
C GLN A 101 14.65 -9.43 4.67
N PRO A 102 15.03 -8.80 5.80
CA PRO A 102 14.23 -7.76 6.44
C PRO A 102 13.84 -6.59 5.53
N PHE A 103 14.77 -6.06 4.74
CA PHE A 103 14.56 -4.92 3.88
C PHE A 103 13.63 -5.27 2.70
N VAL A 104 13.64 -6.52 2.23
CA VAL A 104 12.67 -6.99 1.23
C VAL A 104 11.25 -6.99 1.81
N ALA A 105 11.09 -7.44 3.06
CA ALA A 105 9.80 -7.36 3.76
C ALA A 105 9.37 -5.91 4.00
N TYR A 106 10.31 -5.02 4.31
CA TYR A 106 10.07 -3.59 4.45
C TYR A 106 9.59 -2.94 3.15
N ARG A 107 10.16 -3.30 1.99
CA ARG A 107 9.68 -2.82 0.69
C ARG A 107 8.25 -3.25 0.41
N ALA A 108 7.88 -4.48 0.78
CA ALA A 108 6.50 -4.93 0.68
C ALA A 108 5.57 -4.13 1.60
N TYR A 109 6.04 -3.81 2.81
CA TYR A 109 5.33 -2.94 3.74
C TYR A 109 5.08 -1.54 3.14
N LEU A 110 6.10 -0.88 2.57
CA LEU A 110 5.94 0.42 1.88
C LEU A 110 4.86 0.38 0.80
N LYS A 111 4.86 -0.66 -0.05
CA LYS A 111 3.85 -0.85 -1.10
C LYS A 111 2.44 -1.00 -0.53
N ILE A 112 2.29 -1.78 0.55
CA ILE A 112 0.98 -1.99 1.20
C ILE A 112 0.49 -0.70 1.85
N THR A 113 1.36 0.02 2.56
CA THR A 113 1.03 1.32 3.17
C THR A 113 0.57 2.32 2.13
N GLY A 114 1.31 2.48 1.03
CA GLY A 114 0.95 3.40 -0.04
C GLY A 114 -0.38 3.07 -0.73
N ARG A 115 -0.67 1.78 -0.92
CA ARG A 115 -1.96 1.33 -1.47
C ARG A 115 -3.12 1.59 -0.52
N ASN A 116 -2.94 1.31 0.77
CA ASN A 116 -3.97 1.57 1.78
C ASN A 116 -4.27 3.06 1.88
N LEU A 117 -3.25 3.92 1.85
CA LEU A 117 -3.44 5.36 1.87
C LEU A 117 -4.18 5.85 0.63
N ALA A 118 -3.79 5.41 -0.56
CA ALA A 118 -4.48 5.79 -1.80
C ALA A 118 -5.95 5.34 -1.76
N TYR A 119 -6.22 4.17 -1.16
CA TYR A 119 -7.57 3.68 -0.94
C TYR A 119 -8.36 4.53 0.05
N ASP A 120 -7.75 4.95 1.16
CA ASP A 120 -8.39 5.80 2.17
C ASP A 120 -8.67 7.21 1.63
N GLN A 121 -7.78 7.77 0.81
CA GLN A 121 -7.99 9.05 0.13
C GLN A 121 -9.16 8.97 -0.85
N LEU A 122 -9.27 7.91 -1.64
CA LEU A 122 -10.42 7.67 -2.53
C LEU A 122 -11.75 7.55 -1.76
N ARG A 123 -11.70 7.04 -0.53
CA ARG A 123 -12.88 6.95 0.34
C ARG A 123 -13.25 8.28 1.00
N ALA A 124 -12.27 9.14 1.22
CA ALA A 124 -12.44 10.45 1.82
C ALA A 124 -12.85 11.53 0.80
N GLU A 125 -12.67 11.28 -0.49
CA GLU A 125 -13.28 12.11 -1.52
C GLU A 125 -14.81 12.03 -1.40
N PRO A 126 -15.51 13.14 -1.13
CA PRO A 126 -16.96 13.15 -1.23
C PRO A 126 -17.34 12.76 -2.65
N ASP A 127 -18.42 11.98 -2.77
CA ASP A 127 -19.01 11.57 -4.04
C ASP A 127 -19.02 12.77 -5.00
N ARG A 128 -18.22 12.71 -6.07
CA ARG A 128 -18.07 13.84 -7.02
C ARG A 128 -19.37 14.16 -7.77
N SER A 129 -20.48 13.49 -7.43
CA SER A 129 -21.84 13.80 -7.86
C SER A 129 -22.51 14.95 -7.11
N GLU A 130 -21.95 15.48 -6.01
CA GLU A 130 -22.64 16.49 -5.19
C GLU A 130 -21.81 17.74 -4.81
N VAL A 131 -20.80 18.11 -5.59
CA VAL A 131 -20.22 19.47 -5.50
C VAL A 131 -20.79 20.32 -6.64
N SER A 132 -21.99 20.85 -6.39
CA SER A 132 -22.56 22.12 -6.89
C SER A 132 -22.11 22.56 -8.29
N ILE A 133 -22.91 22.31 -9.34
CA ILE A 133 -23.93 23.28 -9.83
C ILE A 133 -23.57 24.71 -9.45
N ASP A 134 -22.77 25.34 -10.29
CA ASP A 134 -22.76 26.79 -10.47
C ASP A 134 -23.86 27.10 -11.51
N PRO A 135 -24.96 27.81 -11.18
CA PRO A 135 -26.07 28.01 -12.12
C PRO A 135 -25.78 29.00 -13.25
N ASP A 136 -24.62 29.65 -13.29
CA ASP A 136 -24.37 30.77 -14.21
C ASP A 136 -23.49 30.44 -15.43
N GLN A 137 -23.18 29.16 -15.69
CA GLN A 137 -22.50 28.75 -16.95
C GLN A 137 -23.31 27.74 -17.77
N ALA A 138 -24.59 28.04 -17.97
CA ALA A 138 -25.35 27.47 -19.07
C ALA A 138 -25.03 28.21 -20.39
N ALA A 139 -23.81 28.04 -20.92
CA ALA A 139 -23.53 28.33 -22.32
C ALA A 139 -22.24 27.66 -22.81
N SER A 140 -22.43 26.62 -23.63
CA SER A 140 -21.49 26.13 -24.64
C SER A 140 -20.49 25.04 -24.21
N GLY A 141 -20.78 23.81 -24.65
CA GLY A 141 -19.76 22.93 -25.20
C GLY A 141 -19.60 21.58 -24.51
N ASN A 142 -20.33 20.56 -25.00
CA ASN A 142 -20.02 19.13 -24.96
C ASN A 142 -19.10 18.66 -23.81
N GLU A 143 -19.69 18.21 -22.70
CA GLU A 143 -19.05 17.15 -21.91
C GLU A 143 -19.05 15.88 -22.76
N ILE A 144 -17.96 15.69 -23.50
CA ILE A 144 -17.64 14.41 -24.11
C ILE A 144 -17.34 13.49 -22.92
N ALA A 145 -18.31 12.65 -22.55
CA ALA A 145 -18.03 11.47 -21.75
C ALA A 145 -16.89 10.72 -22.44
N ASP A 146 -15.72 10.64 -21.81
CA ASP A 146 -14.56 9.99 -22.39
C ASP A 146 -14.88 8.50 -22.56
N PRO A 147 -15.06 7.99 -23.80
CA PRO A 147 -15.39 6.58 -24.01
C PRO A 147 -14.26 5.65 -23.55
N HIS A 148 -13.04 6.17 -23.32
CA HIS A 148 -11.96 5.42 -22.69
C HIS A 148 -12.14 5.27 -21.17
N SER A 149 -12.82 6.20 -20.51
CA SER A 149 -13.13 6.13 -19.08
C SER A 149 -14.17 5.05 -18.78
N ASP A 150 -15.26 5.01 -19.57
CA ASP A 150 -16.34 4.02 -19.39
C ASP A 150 -15.87 2.59 -19.71
N LEU A 151 -15.04 2.43 -20.75
CA LEU A 151 -14.43 1.14 -21.09
C LEU A 151 -13.43 0.69 -20.01
N ALA A 152 -12.60 1.60 -19.49
CA ALA A 152 -11.67 1.29 -18.41
C ALA A 152 -12.38 0.94 -17.10
N GLU A 153 -13.52 1.58 -16.82
CA GLU A 153 -14.38 1.25 -15.69
C GLU A 153 -15.06 -0.11 -15.86
N LEU A 154 -15.59 -0.41 -17.06
CA LEU A 154 -16.14 -1.71 -17.38
C LEU A 154 -15.08 -2.82 -17.25
N GLU A 155 -13.87 -2.60 -17.77
CA GLU A 155 -12.75 -3.54 -17.61
C GLU A 155 -12.37 -3.72 -16.13
N ARG A 156 -12.37 -2.64 -15.34
CA ARG A 156 -12.14 -2.71 -13.89
C ARG A 156 -13.20 -3.55 -13.19
N LEU A 157 -14.48 -3.36 -13.53
CA LEU A 157 -15.61 -4.11 -12.97
C LEU A 157 -15.58 -5.58 -13.38
N MET A 158 -15.32 -5.88 -14.66
CA MET A 158 -15.18 -7.26 -15.15
C MET A 158 -14.01 -7.97 -14.46
N ARG A 159 -12.88 -7.28 -14.27
CA ARG A 159 -11.73 -7.81 -13.51
C ARG A 159 -12.06 -7.99 -12.04
N PHE A 160 -12.85 -7.10 -11.44
CA PHE A 160 -13.26 -7.21 -10.05
C PHE A 160 -14.17 -8.43 -9.81
N GLU A 161 -15.18 -8.63 -10.66
CA GLU A 161 -16.04 -9.82 -10.63
C GLU A 161 -15.22 -11.10 -10.84
N TRP A 162 -14.30 -11.11 -11.80
CA TRP A 162 -13.39 -12.23 -12.03
C TRP A 162 -12.56 -12.58 -10.77
N LEU A 163 -12.10 -11.57 -10.02
CA LEU A 163 -11.40 -11.79 -8.75
C LEU A 163 -12.31 -12.38 -7.68
N LEU A 164 -13.54 -11.88 -7.56
CA LEU A 164 -14.51 -12.38 -6.60
C LEU A 164 -14.82 -13.87 -6.83
N GLU A 165 -14.98 -14.30 -8.09
CA GLU A 165 -15.22 -15.70 -8.45
C GLU A 165 -14.11 -16.65 -7.96
N ARG A 166 -12.86 -16.16 -7.89
CA ARG A 166 -11.72 -16.98 -7.43
C ARG A 166 -11.62 -17.12 -5.91
N ILE A 167 -12.34 -16.29 -5.16
CA ILE A 167 -12.39 -16.41 -3.70
C ILE A 167 -13.37 -17.51 -3.34
N ARG A 168 -12.87 -18.69 -2.96
CA ARG A 168 -13.71 -19.87 -2.73
C ARG A 168 -14.61 -19.77 -1.50
N LYS A 169 -14.15 -19.09 -0.46
CA LYS A 169 -14.90 -18.97 0.81
C LYS A 169 -15.96 -17.89 0.67
N PRO A 170 -17.27 -18.20 0.84
CA PRO A 170 -18.34 -17.23 0.66
C PRO A 170 -18.18 -15.99 1.55
N LEU A 171 -17.84 -16.20 2.82
CA LEU A 171 -17.63 -15.09 3.75
C LEU A 171 -16.42 -14.23 3.37
N ASP A 172 -15.30 -14.84 2.97
CA ASP A 172 -14.12 -14.08 2.54
C ASP A 172 -14.40 -13.31 1.25
N ARG A 173 -15.22 -13.86 0.35
CA ARG A 173 -15.66 -13.20 -0.89
C ARG A 173 -16.56 -12.02 -0.58
N GLU A 174 -17.53 -12.20 0.30
CA GLU A 174 -18.46 -11.12 0.68
C GLU A 174 -17.73 -10.01 1.43
N ILE A 175 -16.83 -10.37 2.35
CA ILE A 175 -15.92 -9.39 2.99
C ILE A 175 -15.12 -8.65 1.91
N PHE A 176 -14.56 -9.35 0.92
CA PHE A 176 -13.79 -8.70 -0.15
C PHE A 176 -14.68 -7.80 -1.04
N ARG A 177 -15.91 -8.21 -1.35
CA ARG A 177 -16.90 -7.43 -2.09
C ARG A 177 -17.29 -6.17 -1.34
N MET A 178 -17.60 -6.28 -0.05
CA MET A 178 -17.93 -5.15 0.80
C MET A 178 -16.75 -4.18 0.93
N ARG A 179 -15.53 -4.71 1.10
CA ARG A 179 -14.32 -3.90 1.30
C ARG A 179 -13.82 -3.23 0.03
N PHE A 180 -13.97 -3.83 -1.15
CA PHE A 180 -13.33 -3.33 -2.38
C PHE A 180 -14.32 -2.98 -3.50
N GLY A 181 -15.55 -3.50 -3.45
CA GLY A 181 -16.63 -3.18 -4.40
C GLY A 181 -17.58 -2.12 -3.86
N LEU A 182 -18.00 -2.24 -2.59
CA LEU A 182 -18.85 -1.26 -1.90
C LEU A 182 -18.07 -0.24 -1.06
N HIS A 183 -16.75 -0.36 -1.08
CA HIS A 183 -15.81 0.52 -0.40
C HIS A 183 -15.99 0.71 1.11
N LEU A 184 -16.60 -0.27 1.79
CA LEU A 184 -16.92 -0.18 3.22
C LEU A 184 -15.67 -0.25 4.12
N ALA A 185 -15.72 0.49 5.23
CA ALA A 185 -14.73 0.39 6.30
C ALA A 185 -14.77 -1.00 6.95
N PRO A 186 -13.70 -1.45 7.63
CA PRO A 186 -13.75 -2.66 8.45
C PRO A 186 -14.88 -2.65 9.48
N ASP A 187 -15.13 -1.51 10.14
CA ASP A 187 -16.18 -1.38 11.16
C ASP A 187 -17.58 -1.46 10.53
N ALA A 188 -17.81 -0.73 9.44
CA ALA A 188 -19.06 -0.80 8.67
C ALA A 188 -19.30 -2.18 8.04
N THR A 189 -18.24 -2.89 7.67
CA THR A 189 -18.31 -4.27 7.15
C THR A 189 -18.77 -5.22 8.26
N VAL A 190 -18.21 -5.08 9.47
CA VAL A 190 -18.64 -5.87 10.64
C VAL A 190 -20.11 -5.62 10.97
N GLU A 191 -20.52 -4.35 10.99
CA GLU A 191 -21.89 -3.97 11.28
C GLU A 191 -22.87 -4.56 10.25
N LEU A 192 -22.58 -4.40 8.96
CA LEU A 192 -23.44 -4.91 7.88
C LEU A 192 -23.52 -6.44 7.85
N LEU A 193 -22.39 -7.12 8.10
CA LEU A 193 -22.36 -8.57 8.23
C LEU A 193 -23.13 -9.05 9.47
N GLY A 194 -23.04 -8.31 10.57
CA GLY A 194 -23.82 -8.58 11.79
C GLY A 194 -25.32 -8.47 11.56
N GLN A 195 -25.77 -7.45 10.81
CA GLN A 195 -27.18 -7.31 10.41
C GLN A 195 -27.67 -8.49 9.55
N GLN A 196 -26.76 -9.13 8.81
CA GLN A 196 -27.03 -10.33 8.00
C GLN A 196 -26.87 -11.65 8.79
N GLY A 197 -26.68 -11.57 10.11
CA GLY A 197 -26.53 -12.73 10.99
C GLY A 197 -25.15 -13.39 10.95
N GLN A 198 -24.14 -12.72 10.40
CA GLN A 198 -22.75 -13.18 10.41
C GLN A 198 -22.00 -12.56 11.59
N ASP A 199 -21.56 -13.38 12.53
CA ASP A 199 -20.74 -12.92 13.66
C ASP A 199 -19.26 -12.86 13.26
N VAL A 200 -18.79 -11.65 12.91
CA VAL A 200 -17.43 -11.42 12.43
C VAL A 200 -16.84 -10.22 13.16
N THR A 201 -15.64 -10.38 13.69
CA THR A 201 -14.89 -9.30 14.33
C THR A 201 -14.09 -8.49 13.32
N LYS A 202 -13.77 -7.23 13.67
CA LYS A 202 -12.88 -6.37 12.87
C LYS A 202 -11.55 -7.05 12.54
N GLN A 203 -10.97 -7.78 13.49
CA GLN A 203 -9.72 -8.50 13.29
C GLN A 203 -9.88 -9.66 12.28
N GLN A 204 -11.02 -10.36 12.28
CA GLN A 204 -11.31 -11.38 11.29
C GLN A 204 -11.49 -10.78 9.89
N VAL A 205 -12.12 -9.61 9.76
CA VAL A 205 -12.20 -8.87 8.50
C VAL A 205 -10.80 -8.57 7.94
N PHE A 206 -9.90 -8.02 8.76
CA PHE A 206 -8.52 -7.77 8.32
C PHE A 206 -7.77 -9.03 7.89
N ARG A 207 -7.85 -10.11 8.69
CA ARG A 207 -7.21 -11.40 8.36
C ARG A 207 -7.79 -12.03 7.10
N SER A 208 -9.09 -11.88 6.89
CA SER A 208 -9.78 -12.35 5.68
C SER A 208 -9.25 -11.61 4.45
N VAL A 209 -9.24 -10.28 4.47
CA VAL A 209 -8.69 -9.44 3.39
C VAL A 209 -7.23 -9.80 3.11
N GLU A 210 -6.39 -9.88 4.12
CA GLU A 210 -4.97 -10.20 3.96
C GLU A 210 -4.76 -11.58 3.32
N ARG A 211 -5.51 -12.59 3.78
CA ARG A 211 -5.44 -13.95 3.23
C ARG A 211 -5.90 -13.96 1.78
N THR A 212 -6.99 -13.26 1.47
CA THR A 212 -7.54 -13.19 0.13
C THR A 212 -6.58 -12.50 -0.82
N ILE A 213 -6.01 -11.35 -0.45
CA ILE A 213 -4.99 -10.66 -1.26
C ILE A 213 -3.77 -11.56 -1.48
N ARG A 214 -3.30 -12.25 -0.43
CA ARG A 214 -2.17 -13.17 -0.53
C ARG A 214 -2.47 -14.35 -1.45
N TYR A 215 -3.70 -14.86 -1.45
CA TYR A 215 -4.10 -15.91 -2.37
C TYR A 215 -4.19 -15.39 -3.81
N LEU A 216 -4.86 -14.26 -4.01
CA LEU A 216 -5.01 -13.65 -5.34
C LEU A 216 -3.65 -13.32 -5.95
N SER A 217 -2.67 -12.88 -5.16
CA SER A 217 -1.30 -12.63 -5.65
C SER A 217 -0.51 -13.88 -6.03
N THR A 218 -0.99 -15.08 -5.70
CA THR A 218 -0.40 -16.34 -6.21
C THR A 218 -0.94 -16.74 -7.57
N LEU A 219 -2.03 -16.13 -8.04
CA LEU A 219 -2.61 -16.42 -9.35
C LEU A 219 -1.67 -15.92 -10.46
N PRO A 220 -1.31 -16.77 -11.45
CA PRO A 220 -0.47 -16.37 -12.57
C PRO A 220 -0.96 -15.10 -13.27
N GLU A 221 -2.27 -14.97 -13.42
CA GLU A 221 -2.96 -13.87 -14.10
C GLU A 221 -2.92 -12.55 -13.29
N MET A 222 -2.63 -12.64 -11.99
CA MET A 222 -2.40 -11.49 -11.11
C MET A 222 -0.94 -11.11 -10.99
N ARG A 223 0.01 -11.94 -11.46
CA ARG A 223 1.43 -11.58 -11.44
C ARG A 223 1.67 -10.34 -12.27
N ASP A 224 1.08 -10.26 -13.46
CA ASP A 224 1.20 -9.12 -14.38
C ASP A 224 0.70 -7.81 -13.74
N LEU A 225 -0.34 -7.88 -12.90
CA LEU A 225 -0.89 -6.74 -12.15
C LEU A 225 -0.02 -6.29 -10.95
N PHE A 226 0.96 -7.10 -10.56
CA PHE A 226 1.88 -6.82 -9.44
C PHE A 226 3.36 -6.69 -9.86
N THR A 227 3.69 -6.91 -11.15
CA THR A 227 5.07 -6.84 -11.68
C THR A 227 5.53 -5.50 -12.21
N GLU A 228 4.73 -4.44 -12.17
CA GLU A 228 5.21 -3.07 -12.48
C GLU A 228 5.62 -2.28 -11.22
#